data_AF-A0A7S1HH34-F1
#
_entry.id   AF-A0A7S1HH34-F1
#
_cell.length_a   1.000
_cell.length_b   1.000
_cell.length_c   1.000
_cell.angle_alpha   90.00
_cell.angle_beta   90.00
_cell.angle_gamma   90.00
#
_symmetry.space_group_name_H-M   'P 1'
#
loop_
_entity.id
_entity.type
_entity.pdbx_description
1 polymer ?
#
loop_
_entity_poly.entity_id
_entity_poly.type
_entity_poly.pdbx_seq_one_letter_code
_entity_poly.pdbx_strand_id
1 'polypeptide(L)'
;GGGFEGCVGVVCACVDSPHCLPLVVKSGVLPRFVEWIPTAVSDKDPPRALTLLRPLLACSYTEAGLSVLVRVKGLLDALCWARESFLSDSGVRLSCLAILRNLCYHDGAKSHLLCEQKVVAALVAEAAADPGRIAEGHRCRSLAANAVWALLYNSQRAKAVVRPSIDVISRALSDLTNEVGARR
;
A
#
# COMPACT_ATOMS: atom_id res chain seq x y z
N GLY A 1 17.15 18.76 10.80
CA GLY A 1 16.15 17.68 10.80
C GLY A 1 14.70 18.16 10.86
N GLY A 2 14.33 19.11 11.74
CA GLY A 2 12.92 19.39 12.07
C GLY A 2 12.04 20.03 10.99
N GLY A 3 12.59 20.79 10.04
CA GLY A 3 11.77 21.50 9.04
C GLY A 3 11.03 20.58 8.07
N PHE A 4 11.67 19.50 7.61
CA PHE A 4 11.07 18.58 6.64
C PHE A 4 9.95 17.73 7.26
N GLU A 5 10.18 17.16 8.44
CA GLU A 5 9.16 16.42 9.20
C GLU A 5 7.95 17.31 9.52
N GLY A 6 8.19 18.57 9.91
CA GLY A 6 7.12 19.54 10.11
C GLY A 6 6.27 19.75 8.85
N CYS A 7 6.91 19.93 7.69
CA CYS A 7 6.19 20.04 6.41
C CYS A 7 5.39 18.77 6.09
N VAL A 8 5.96 17.58 6.30
CA VAL A 8 5.26 16.30 6.09
C VAL A 8 4.04 16.20 6.99
N GLY A 9 4.16 16.57 8.26
CA GLY A 9 3.04 16.61 9.20
C GLY A 9 1.90 17.52 8.73
N VAL A 10 2.22 18.71 8.23
CA VAL A 10 1.23 19.63 7.66
C VAL A 10 0.54 19.02 6.44
N VAL A 11 1.29 18.39 5.52
CA VAL A 11 0.68 17.73 4.36
C VAL A 11 -0.25 16.60 4.80
N CYS A 12 0.14 15.79 5.80
CA CYS A 12 -0.72 14.73 6.34
C CYS A 12 -2.04 15.29 6.89
N ALA A 13 -1.98 16.33 7.72
CA ALA A 13 -3.18 16.98 8.24
C ALA A 13 -4.07 17.57 7.13
N CYS A 14 -3.47 18.09 6.06
CA CYS A 14 -4.19 18.67 4.94
C CYS A 14 -4.87 17.62 4.05
N VAL A 15 -4.27 16.44 3.84
CA VAL A 15 -4.89 15.39 3.00
C VAL A 15 -6.09 14.73 3.68
N ASP A 16 -6.13 14.74 5.02
CA ASP A 16 -7.26 14.23 5.81
C ASP A 16 -8.42 15.24 5.87
N SER A 17 -8.20 16.51 5.49
CA SER A 17 -9.22 17.55 5.47
C SER A 17 -9.86 17.71 4.08
N PRO A 18 -11.19 17.56 3.95
CA PRO A 18 -11.90 17.76 2.68
C PRO A 18 -11.69 19.15 2.05
N HIS A 19 -11.46 20.17 2.89
CA HIS A 19 -11.25 21.54 2.44
C HIS A 19 -9.80 21.80 2.01
N CYS A 20 -8.84 21.07 2.56
CA CYS A 20 -7.43 21.27 2.29
C CYS A 20 -6.91 20.33 1.18
N LEU A 21 -7.51 19.15 1.00
CA LEU A 21 -7.11 18.19 -0.04
C LEU A 21 -7.06 18.83 -1.44
N PRO A 22 -8.03 19.64 -1.90
CA PRO A 22 -7.93 20.32 -3.20
C PRO A 22 -6.72 21.25 -3.32
N LEU A 23 -6.31 21.91 -2.21
CA LEU A 23 -5.12 22.77 -2.19
C LEU A 23 -3.83 21.94 -2.28
N VAL A 24 -3.79 20.78 -1.60
CA VAL A 24 -2.68 19.82 -1.70
C VAL A 24 -2.55 19.26 -3.12
N VAL A 25 -3.68 18.93 -3.76
CA VAL A 25 -3.69 18.47 -5.16
C VAL A 25 -3.18 19.57 -6.08
N LYS A 26 -3.68 20.80 -5.92
CA LYS A 26 -3.28 21.96 -6.74
C LYS A 26 -1.80 22.32 -6.59
N SER A 27 -1.21 22.13 -5.40
CA SER A 27 0.20 22.43 -5.17
C SER A 27 1.16 21.45 -5.88
N GLY A 28 0.66 20.28 -6.31
CA GLY A 28 1.48 19.26 -6.96
C GLY A 28 2.45 18.55 -6.01
N VAL A 29 2.23 18.64 -4.70
CA VAL A 29 3.16 18.06 -3.71
C VAL A 29 3.08 16.52 -3.66
N LEU A 30 1.91 15.91 -3.90
CA LEU A 30 1.76 14.45 -3.86
C LEU A 30 2.60 13.72 -4.93
N PRO A 31 2.61 14.15 -6.20
CA PRO A 31 3.54 13.60 -7.20
C PRO A 31 5.02 13.67 -6.78
N ARG A 32 5.44 14.72 -6.06
CA ARG A 32 6.83 14.83 -5.59
C ARG A 32 7.17 13.79 -4.54
N PHE A 33 6.25 13.47 -3.63
CA PHE A 33 6.45 12.36 -2.68
C PHE A 33 6.63 11.03 -3.41
N VAL A 34 5.83 10.77 -4.44
CA VAL A 34 5.94 9.56 -5.27
C VAL A 34 7.29 9.52 -6.01
N GLU A 35 7.73 10.63 -6.59
CA GLU A 35 9.01 10.75 -7.28
C GLU A 35 10.21 10.54 -6.35
N TRP A 36 10.14 11.07 -5.12
CA TRP A 36 11.25 11.02 -4.16
C TRP A 36 11.45 9.64 -3.54
N ILE A 37 10.43 8.79 -3.47
CA ILE A 37 10.57 7.44 -2.91
C ILE A 37 11.72 6.67 -3.58
N PRO A 38 11.74 6.47 -4.91
CA PRO A 38 12.82 5.73 -5.56
C PRO A 38 14.10 6.54 -5.82
N THR A 39 14.06 7.88 -5.74
CA THR A 39 15.18 8.74 -6.17
C THR A 39 15.95 9.38 -5.02
N ALA A 40 15.32 9.57 -3.86
CA ALA A 40 15.87 10.30 -2.73
C ALA A 40 16.00 9.45 -1.45
N VAL A 41 15.77 8.14 -1.55
CA VAL A 41 15.84 7.20 -0.44
C VAL A 41 16.84 6.10 -0.77
N SER A 42 17.75 5.80 0.15
CA SER A 42 18.54 4.56 0.12
C SER A 42 17.76 3.46 0.82
N ASP A 43 17.85 2.24 0.31
CA ASP A 43 17.44 0.98 0.96
C ASP A 43 17.96 0.79 2.41
N LYS A 44 18.93 1.60 2.84
CA LYS A 44 19.48 1.64 4.21
C LYS A 44 18.89 2.72 5.10
N ASP A 45 17.92 3.50 4.62
CA ASP A 45 17.24 4.57 5.38
C ASP A 45 15.71 4.38 5.43
N PRO A 46 15.21 3.35 6.16
CA PRO A 46 13.78 3.15 6.34
C PRO A 46 13.03 4.34 6.96
N PRO A 47 13.58 5.08 7.95
CA PRO A 47 12.92 6.26 8.51
C PRO A 47 12.58 7.30 7.43
N ARG A 48 13.49 7.55 6.49
CA ARG A 48 13.23 8.46 5.37
C ARG A 48 12.15 7.93 4.45
N ALA A 49 12.17 6.64 4.12
CA ALA A 49 11.14 5.99 3.31
C ALA A 49 9.75 6.14 3.95
N LEU A 50 9.63 5.81 5.24
CA LEU A 50 8.40 5.95 6.02
C LEU A 50 7.87 7.38 6.04
N THR A 51 8.77 8.35 6.14
CA THR A 51 8.42 9.77 6.13
C THR A 51 7.82 10.20 4.79
N LEU A 52 8.37 9.72 3.67
CA LEU A 52 7.83 10.00 2.34
C LEU A 52 6.53 9.24 2.06
N LEU A 53 6.35 8.06 2.64
CA LEU A 53 5.12 7.26 2.52
C LEU A 53 3.97 7.83 3.35
N ARG A 54 4.25 8.51 4.47
CA ARG A 54 3.24 8.98 5.43
C ARG A 54 2.11 9.83 4.80
N PRO A 55 2.38 10.83 3.93
CA PRO A 55 1.32 11.60 3.29
C PRO A 55 0.47 10.76 2.32
N LEU A 56 1.09 9.79 1.63
CA LEU A 56 0.39 8.89 0.72
C LEU A 56 -0.52 7.93 1.50
N LEU A 57 -0.03 7.42 2.64
CA LEU A 57 -0.80 6.58 3.55
C LEU A 57 -1.98 7.35 4.15
N ALA A 58 -1.77 8.56 4.66
CA ALA A 58 -2.82 9.43 5.18
C ALA A 58 -3.92 9.67 4.11
N CYS A 59 -3.49 10.07 2.91
CA CYS A 59 -4.38 10.27 1.76
C CYS A 59 -5.19 9.00 1.39
N SER A 60 -4.64 7.80 1.63
CA SER A 60 -5.31 6.53 1.32
C SER A 60 -6.45 6.15 2.29
N TYR A 61 -6.66 6.89 3.38
CA TYR A 61 -7.71 6.60 4.36
C TYR A 61 -9.09 7.17 3.99
N THR A 62 -9.18 8.00 2.96
CA THR A 62 -10.44 8.61 2.52
C THR A 62 -10.74 8.28 1.06
N GLU A 63 -12.02 8.17 0.70
CA GLU A 63 -12.46 7.95 -0.69
C GLU A 63 -11.95 9.05 -1.64
N ALA A 64 -12.03 10.31 -1.21
CA ALA A 64 -11.53 11.44 -1.99
C ALA A 64 -10.02 11.36 -2.21
N GLY A 65 -9.26 11.00 -1.17
CA GLY A 65 -7.82 10.82 -1.26
C GLY A 65 -7.42 9.62 -2.11
N LEU A 66 -8.13 8.48 -2.03
CA LEU A 66 -7.94 7.34 -2.93
C LEU A 66 -8.17 7.74 -4.40
N SER A 67 -9.25 8.48 -4.69
CA SER A 67 -9.52 9.05 -6.01
C SER A 67 -8.42 9.99 -6.51
N VAL A 68 -7.72 10.68 -5.60
CA VAL A 68 -6.53 11.47 -5.95
C VAL A 68 -5.34 10.56 -6.24
N LEU A 69 -5.02 9.62 -5.35
CA LEU A 69 -3.86 8.73 -5.45
C LEU A 69 -3.86 7.90 -6.73
N VAL A 70 -5.01 7.39 -7.15
CA VAL A 70 -5.16 6.63 -8.42
C VAL A 70 -4.68 7.43 -9.63
N ARG A 71 -4.78 8.77 -9.58
CA ARG A 71 -4.38 9.67 -10.68
C ARG A 71 -2.92 10.09 -10.59
N VAL A 72 -2.21 9.78 -9.50
CA VAL A 72 -0.79 10.13 -9.34
C VAL A 72 0.05 9.15 -10.15
N LYS A 73 0.62 9.63 -11.26
CA LYS A 73 1.49 8.85 -12.13
C LYS A 73 2.69 8.27 -11.36
N GLY A 74 2.99 7.00 -11.60
CA GLY A 74 4.14 6.32 -10.99
C GLY A 74 3.93 5.87 -9.54
N LEU A 75 2.74 6.09 -8.95
CA LEU A 75 2.47 5.67 -7.57
C LEU A 75 2.71 4.17 -7.37
N LEU A 76 2.14 3.33 -8.25
CA LEU A 76 2.27 1.87 -8.13
C LEU A 76 3.73 1.40 -8.32
N ASP A 77 4.49 2.08 -9.17
CA ASP A 77 5.91 1.81 -9.38
C ASP A 77 6.73 2.13 -8.14
N ALA A 78 6.50 3.30 -7.55
CA ALA A 78 7.18 3.74 -6.33
C ALA A 78 6.87 2.82 -5.14
N LEU A 79 5.61 2.38 -5.00
CA LEU A 79 5.21 1.45 -3.93
C LEU A 79 5.84 0.06 -4.11
N CYS A 80 5.91 -0.45 -5.34
CA CYS A 80 6.59 -1.71 -5.63
C CYS A 80 8.09 -1.62 -5.36
N TRP A 81 8.74 -0.55 -5.84
CA TRP A 81 10.14 -0.29 -5.58
C TRP A 81 10.43 -0.25 -4.07
N ALA A 82 9.68 0.56 -3.30
CA ALA A 82 9.91 0.67 -1.86
C ALA A 82 9.70 -0.66 -1.13
N ARG A 83 8.66 -1.43 -1.50
CA ARG A 83 8.45 -2.75 -0.90
C ARG A 83 9.63 -3.71 -1.18
N GLU A 84 10.19 -3.66 -2.39
CA GLU A 84 11.29 -4.53 -2.82
C GLU A 84 12.66 -4.08 -2.33
N SER A 85 12.88 -2.78 -2.16
CA SER A 85 14.13 -2.23 -1.61
C SER A 85 14.23 -2.43 -0.11
N PHE A 86 13.11 -2.53 0.60
CA PHE A 86 13.06 -2.60 2.06
C PHE A 86 12.54 -3.96 2.57
N LEU A 87 13.00 -5.07 1.98
CA LEU A 87 12.53 -6.43 2.33
C LEU A 87 12.70 -6.79 3.82
N SER A 88 13.76 -6.27 4.46
CA SER A 88 14.05 -6.51 5.88
C SER A 88 13.33 -5.54 6.82
N ASP A 89 12.76 -4.44 6.34
CA ASP A 89 12.05 -3.46 7.16
C ASP A 89 10.53 -3.67 7.03
N SER A 90 9.93 -4.20 8.08
CA SER A 90 8.49 -4.47 8.09
C SER A 90 7.65 -3.19 8.04
N GLY A 91 8.13 -2.07 8.61
CA GLY A 91 7.39 -0.82 8.67
C GLY A 91 7.14 -0.23 7.28
N VAL A 92 8.18 -0.17 6.45
CA VAL A 92 8.07 0.30 5.06
C VAL A 92 7.16 -0.63 4.27
N ARG A 93 7.36 -1.95 4.38
CA ARG A 93 6.52 -2.93 3.69
C ARG A 93 5.06 -2.84 4.09
N LEU A 94 4.77 -2.73 5.39
CA LEU A 94 3.42 -2.56 5.91
C LEU A 94 2.76 -1.28 5.40
N SER A 95 3.51 -0.18 5.34
CA SER A 95 3.00 1.10 4.81
C SER A 95 2.64 0.98 3.33
N CYS A 96 3.50 0.37 2.52
CA CYS A 96 3.22 0.10 1.10
C CYS A 96 2.01 -0.82 0.92
N LEU A 97 1.95 -1.92 1.67
CA LEU A 97 0.85 -2.89 1.60
C LEU A 97 -0.47 -2.29 2.07
N ALA A 98 -0.46 -1.41 3.07
CA ALA A 98 -1.66 -0.71 3.53
C ALA A 98 -2.22 0.23 2.44
N ILE A 99 -1.36 1.02 1.78
CA ILE A 99 -1.78 1.88 0.67
C ILE A 99 -2.36 1.03 -0.48
N LEU A 100 -1.63 -0.02 -0.89
CA LEU A 100 -2.08 -0.93 -1.95
C LEU A 100 -3.41 -1.59 -1.58
N ARG A 101 -3.55 -2.08 -0.34
CA ARG A 101 -4.79 -2.67 0.17
C ARG A 101 -5.94 -1.68 0.06
N ASN A 102 -5.78 -0.44 0.51
CA ASN A 102 -6.84 0.57 0.43
C ASN A 102 -7.22 0.89 -1.02
N LEU A 103 -6.24 1.00 -1.93
CA LEU A 103 -6.52 1.12 -3.36
C LEU A 103 -7.30 -0.08 -3.90
N CYS A 104 -7.01 -1.31 -3.45
CA CYS A 104 -7.74 -2.51 -3.89
C CYS A 104 -9.23 -2.49 -3.49
N TYR A 105 -9.60 -1.77 -2.41
CA TYR A 105 -11.01 -1.58 -2.02
C TYR A 105 -11.72 -0.50 -2.86
N HIS A 106 -10.98 0.43 -3.46
CA HIS A 106 -11.54 1.51 -4.26
C HIS A 106 -11.85 1.03 -5.69
N ASP A 107 -13.13 1.02 -6.07
CA ASP A 107 -13.56 0.48 -7.38
C ASP A 107 -12.90 1.19 -8.58
N GLY A 108 -12.71 2.51 -8.48
CA GLY A 108 -12.02 3.28 -9.52
C GLY A 108 -10.52 2.98 -9.65
N ALA A 109 -9.91 2.31 -8.67
CA ALA A 109 -8.50 1.94 -8.68
C ALA A 109 -8.27 0.51 -9.22
N LYS A 110 -9.27 -0.37 -9.10
CA LYS A 110 -9.13 -1.80 -9.43
C LYS A 110 -8.69 -2.03 -10.87
N SER A 111 -9.24 -1.29 -11.83
CA SER A 111 -8.86 -1.41 -13.24
C SER A 111 -7.38 -1.06 -13.46
N HIS A 112 -6.90 0.02 -12.84
CA HIS A 112 -5.49 0.43 -12.89
C HIS A 112 -4.57 -0.60 -12.25
N LEU A 113 -4.92 -1.11 -11.06
CA LEU A 113 -4.16 -2.15 -10.37
C LEU A 113 -4.07 -3.45 -11.19
N LEU A 114 -5.15 -3.85 -11.86
CA LEU A 114 -5.19 -5.06 -12.68
C LEU A 114 -4.44 -4.94 -14.01
N CYS A 115 -4.13 -3.72 -14.46
CA CYS A 115 -3.22 -3.50 -15.58
C CYS A 115 -1.76 -3.67 -15.15
N GLU A 116 -1.45 -3.36 -13.89
CA GLU A 116 -0.12 -3.53 -13.31
C GLU A 116 0.10 -4.95 -12.77
N GLN A 117 0.36 -5.91 -13.66
CA GLN A 117 0.55 -7.32 -13.30
C GLN A 117 1.61 -7.53 -12.21
N LYS A 118 2.66 -6.71 -12.17
CA LYS A 118 3.69 -6.75 -11.13
C LYS A 118 3.15 -6.48 -9.72
N VAL A 119 2.17 -5.59 -9.59
CA VAL A 119 1.55 -5.27 -8.30
C VAL A 119 0.74 -6.46 -7.81
N VAL A 120 -0.07 -7.05 -8.70
CA VAL A 120 -0.89 -8.22 -8.38
C VAL A 120 0.00 -9.41 -8.02
N ALA A 121 1.02 -9.70 -8.82
CA ALA A 121 1.97 -10.77 -8.56
C ALA A 121 2.68 -10.60 -7.22
N ALA A 122 3.07 -9.37 -6.87
CA ALA A 122 3.72 -9.11 -5.59
C ALA A 122 2.78 -9.25 -4.39
N LEU A 123 1.52 -8.81 -4.50
CA LEU A 123 0.51 -9.02 -3.45
C LEU A 123 0.26 -10.51 -3.23
N VAL A 124 0.18 -11.30 -4.31
CA VAL A 124 0.02 -12.75 -4.24
C VAL A 124 1.24 -13.41 -3.60
N ALA A 125 2.45 -13.06 -4.04
CA ALA A 125 3.70 -13.60 -3.49
C ALA A 125 3.87 -13.26 -1.99
N GLU A 126 3.51 -12.04 -1.59
CA GLU A 126 3.54 -11.61 -0.20
C GLU A 126 2.52 -12.37 0.66
N ALA A 127 1.29 -12.56 0.17
CA ALA A 127 0.28 -13.38 0.87
C ALA A 127 0.72 -14.85 1.00
N ALA A 128 1.45 -15.35 0.00
CA ALA A 128 1.97 -16.71 -0.09
C ALA A 128 3.27 -16.95 0.68
N ALA A 129 3.90 -15.91 1.21
CA ALA A 129 5.19 -16.04 1.89
C ALA A 129 5.08 -16.96 3.12
N ASP A 130 6.14 -17.73 3.38
CA ASP A 130 6.22 -18.64 4.53
C ASP A 130 6.21 -17.85 5.86
N PRO A 131 5.27 -18.13 6.79
CA PRO A 131 5.21 -17.49 8.10
C PRO A 131 6.51 -17.55 8.90
N GLY A 132 7.31 -18.61 8.73
CA GLY A 132 8.55 -18.84 9.49
C GLY A 132 9.75 -18.01 9.03
N ARG A 133 9.66 -17.28 7.91
CA ARG A 133 10.80 -16.61 7.28
C ARG A 133 11.06 -15.20 7.81
N ILE A 134 10.05 -14.53 8.39
CA ILE A 134 10.12 -13.14 8.88
C ILE A 134 9.22 -13.01 10.13
N ALA A 135 9.79 -12.69 11.29
CA ALA A 135 9.06 -12.60 12.57
C ALA A 135 7.89 -11.58 12.56
N GLU A 136 7.96 -10.56 11.70
CA GLU A 136 6.88 -9.58 11.47
C GLU A 136 6.11 -9.81 10.16
N GLY A 137 6.39 -10.93 9.46
CA GLY A 137 5.78 -11.30 8.18
C GLY A 137 4.28 -11.58 8.25
N HIS A 138 3.76 -11.95 9.43
CA HIS A 138 2.34 -12.27 9.58
C HIS A 138 1.41 -11.10 9.21
N ARG A 139 1.75 -9.88 9.64
CA ARG A 139 0.95 -8.68 9.33
C ARG A 139 1.03 -8.29 7.84
N CYS A 140 2.20 -8.42 7.22
CA CYS A 140 2.38 -8.17 5.79
C CYS A 140 1.55 -9.16 4.96
N ARG A 141 1.65 -10.47 5.25
CA ARG A 141 0.84 -11.53 4.63
C ARG A 141 -0.64 -11.23 4.74
N SER A 142 -1.08 -10.86 5.94
CA SER A 142 -2.46 -10.52 6.26
C SER A 142 -2.99 -9.35 5.43
N LEU A 143 -2.23 -8.25 5.34
CA LEU A 143 -2.60 -7.10 4.50
C LEU A 143 -2.62 -7.46 3.02
N ALA A 144 -1.64 -8.23 2.55
CA ALA A 144 -1.55 -8.67 1.17
C ALA A 144 -2.74 -9.57 0.79
N ALA A 145 -3.08 -10.55 1.63
CA ALA A 145 -4.24 -11.42 1.42
C ALA A 145 -5.56 -10.62 1.38
N ASN A 146 -5.73 -9.65 2.28
CA ASN A 146 -6.87 -8.74 2.27
C ASN A 146 -6.93 -7.88 1.00
N ALA A 147 -5.79 -7.37 0.52
CA ALA A 147 -5.71 -6.62 -0.72
C ALA A 147 -6.15 -7.47 -1.92
N VAL A 148 -5.65 -8.71 -2.00
CA VAL A 148 -6.03 -9.63 -3.07
C VAL A 148 -7.52 -9.98 -3.00
N TRP A 149 -8.06 -10.21 -1.81
CA TRP A 149 -9.49 -10.46 -1.64
C TRP A 149 -10.35 -9.26 -2.09
N ALA A 150 -9.93 -8.03 -1.75
CA ALA A 150 -10.59 -6.82 -2.20
C ALA A 150 -10.57 -6.64 -3.73
N LEU A 151 -9.45 -7.01 -4.37
CA LEU A 151 -9.35 -7.04 -5.84
C LEU A 151 -10.31 -8.06 -6.45
N LEU A 152 -10.42 -9.25 -5.86
CA LEU A 152 -11.30 -10.33 -6.32
C LEU A 152 -12.78 -9.97 -6.15
N TYR A 153 -13.11 -9.19 -5.12
CA TYR A 153 -14.46 -8.79 -4.82
C TYR A 153 -15.05 -7.95 -5.96
N ASN A 154 -16.13 -8.48 -6.54
CA ASN A 154 -16.85 -7.89 -7.67
C ASN A 154 -16.01 -7.65 -8.94
N SER A 155 -14.94 -8.42 -9.16
CA SER A 155 -14.11 -8.32 -10.36
C SER A 155 -13.86 -9.67 -11.03
N GLN A 156 -14.55 -9.92 -12.14
CA GLN A 156 -14.33 -11.13 -12.96
C GLN A 156 -12.92 -11.16 -13.56
N ARG A 157 -12.38 -9.99 -13.92
CA ARG A 157 -11.01 -9.85 -14.43
C ARG A 157 -9.97 -10.21 -13.37
N ALA A 158 -10.15 -9.76 -12.13
CA ALA A 158 -9.26 -10.15 -11.03
C ALA A 158 -9.31 -11.67 -10.78
N LYS A 159 -10.51 -12.26 -10.80
CA LYS A 159 -10.68 -13.72 -10.64
C LYS A 159 -9.89 -14.50 -11.68
N ALA A 160 -9.87 -14.06 -12.93
CA ALA A 160 -9.08 -14.72 -13.99
C ALA A 160 -7.57 -14.66 -13.72
N VAL A 161 -7.06 -13.52 -13.22
CA VAL A 161 -5.63 -13.30 -12.95
C VAL A 161 -5.16 -14.07 -11.71
N VAL A 162 -5.98 -14.11 -10.66
CA VAL A 162 -5.59 -14.62 -9.33
C VAL A 162 -5.98 -16.10 -9.12
N ARG A 163 -6.77 -16.71 -10.02
CA ARG A 163 -7.26 -18.10 -9.91
C ARG A 163 -6.19 -19.13 -9.49
N PRO A 164 -4.95 -19.10 -10.00
CA PRO A 164 -3.92 -20.07 -9.62
C PRO A 164 -3.49 -20.01 -8.14
N SER A 165 -3.83 -18.95 -7.42
CA SER A 165 -3.31 -18.66 -6.07
C SER A 165 -4.39 -18.62 -4.99
N ILE A 166 -5.65 -18.95 -5.33
CA ILE A 166 -6.81 -18.83 -4.43
C ILE A 166 -6.66 -19.67 -3.15
N ASP A 167 -6.09 -20.86 -3.24
CA ASP A 167 -5.90 -21.76 -2.08
C ASP A 167 -4.85 -21.22 -1.10
N VAL A 168 -3.88 -20.48 -1.61
CA VAL A 168 -2.84 -19.86 -0.80
C VAL A 168 -3.39 -18.64 -0.05
N ILE A 169 -4.18 -17.82 -0.75
CA ILE A 169 -4.84 -16.64 -0.18
C ILE A 169 -5.84 -17.06 0.91
N SER A 170 -6.62 -18.12 0.67
CA SER A 170 -7.61 -18.62 1.63
C SER A 170 -6.96 -19.07 2.94
N ARG A 171 -5.77 -19.71 2.87
CA ARG A 171 -5.00 -20.09 4.06
C ARG A 171 -4.49 -18.88 4.84
N ALA A 172 -3.90 -17.89 4.16
CA ALA A 172 -3.43 -16.66 4.79
C ALA A 172 -4.55 -15.88 5.50
N LEU A 173 -5.77 -15.89 4.95
CA LEU A 173 -6.94 -15.28 5.59
C LEU A 173 -7.44 -16.12 6.79
N SER A 174 -7.34 -17.45 6.71
CA SER A 174 -7.74 -18.34 7.80
C SER A 174 -6.85 -18.16 9.04
N ASP A 175 -5.54 -17.99 8.83
CA ASP A 175 -4.58 -17.63 9.88
C ASP A 175 -5.01 -16.35 10.62
N LEU A 176 -5.50 -15.36 9.87
CA LEU A 176 -5.95 -14.06 10.38
C LEU A 176 -7.22 -14.18 11.23
N THR A 177 -8.19 -14.98 10.82
CA THR A 177 -9.40 -15.27 11.62
C THR A 177 -9.08 -16.02 12.91
N ASN A 178 -8.11 -16.93 12.88
CA ASN A 178 -7.70 -17.69 14.07
C ASN A 178 -6.97 -16.78 15.09
N GLU A 179 -6.16 -15.82 14.64
CA GLU A 179 -5.54 -14.82 15.53
C GLU A 179 -6.56 -13.89 16.20
N VAL A 180 -7.58 -13.44 15.46
CA VAL A 180 -8.65 -12.58 16.03
C VAL A 180 -9.49 -13.35 17.04
N GLY A 181 -9.68 -14.65 16.83
CA GLY A 181 -10.35 -15.54 17.78
C GLY A 181 -9.52 -15.82 19.05
N ALA A 182 -8.20 -15.95 18.92
CA ALA A 182 -7.30 -16.23 20.04
C ALA A 182 -7.01 -15.02 20.95
N ARG A 183 -7.36 -13.80 20.51
CA ARG A 183 -7.19 -12.55 21.27
C ARG A 183 -8.50 -12.05 21.93
N ARG A 184 -9.55 -12.86 21.93
CA ARG A 184 -10.80 -12.63 22.67
C ARG A 184 -10.85 -13.52 23.90
#